data_AF-A0A2H1K7V1-F1
#
_entry.id   AF-A0A2H1K7V1-F1
#
_cell.length_a   1.000
_cell.length_b   1.000
_cell.length_c   1.000
_cell.angle_alpha   90.00
_cell.angle_beta   90.00
_cell.angle_gamma   90.00
#
_symmetry.space_group_name_H-M   'P 1'
#
loop_
_entity.id
_entity.type
_entity.pdbx_description
1 polymer ?
#
loop_
_entity_poly.entity_id
_entity_poly.type
_entity_poly.pdbx_seq_one_letter_code
_entity_poly.pdbx_strand_id
1 'polypeptide(L)' 'MRFVHRPDERPAIVPDVSKTLPGRGAWMHPDAKCLEKARTSAPFARAFRTKITASDLPELDTEPRQNG' A
#
# COMPACT_ATOMS: atom_id res chain seq x y z
N MET A 1 -6.53 4.07 -4.82
CA MET A 1 -5.57 3.14 -5.45
C MET A 1 -5.68 1.78 -4.76
N ARG A 2 -5.64 0.69 -5.53
CA ARG A 2 -5.63 -0.68 -4.99
C ARG A 2 -4.16 -1.09 -4.79
N PHE A 3 -3.89 -1.82 -3.72
CA PHE A 3 -2.60 -2.44 -3.44
C PHE A 3 -2.81 -3.94 -3.22
N VAL A 4 -1.81 -4.74 -3.56
CA VAL A 4 -1.81 -6.19 -3.30
C VAL A 4 -0.54 -6.60 -2.57
N HIS A 5 -0.62 -7.69 -1.83
CA HIS A 5 0.52 -8.28 -1.13
C HIS A 5 1.17 -9.37 -2.00
N ARG A 6 2.47 -9.20 -2.25
CA ARG A 6 3.37 -10.04 -3.05
C ARG A 6 4.62 -10.34 -2.22
N PRO A 7 4.63 -11.42 -1.41
CA PRO A 7 5.72 -11.69 -0.49
C PRO A 7 7.07 -11.96 -1.20
N ASP A 8 6.99 -12.34 -2.46
CA ASP A 8 8.08 -12.59 -3.42
C ASP A 8 8.65 -11.30 -4.06
N GLU A 9 8.03 -10.15 -3.86
CA GLU A 9 8.49 -8.85 -4.40
C GLU A 9 9.02 -7.93 -3.28
N ARG A 10 9.88 -6.98 -3.65
CA ARG A 10 10.38 -5.94 -2.74
C ARG A 10 10.27 -4.58 -3.42
N PRO A 11 9.40 -3.66 -2.93
CA PRO A 11 8.51 -3.79 -1.76
C PRO A 11 7.42 -4.86 -1.94
N ALA A 12 7.04 -5.56 -0.86
CA ALA A 12 6.06 -6.65 -0.91
C ALA A 12 4.61 -6.15 -1.07
N ILE A 13 4.36 -4.86 -0.88
CA ILE A 13 3.08 -4.22 -1.12
C ILE A 13 3.21 -3.41 -2.40
N VAL A 14 2.52 -3.87 -3.44
CA VAL A 14 2.63 -3.28 -4.77
C VAL A 14 1.34 -2.58 -5.17
N PRO A 15 1.43 -1.38 -5.79
CA PRO A 15 0.27 -0.69 -6.32
C PRO A 15 -0.29 -1.47 -7.52
N ASP A 16 -1.56 -1.86 -7.44
CA ASP A 16 -2.30 -2.45 -8.54
C ASP A 16 -3.14 -1.38 -9.24
N VAL A 17 -2.49 -0.63 -10.14
CA VAL A 17 -3.11 0.47 -10.87
C VAL A 17 -4.20 -0.02 -11.81
N SER A 18 -3.98 -1.15 -12.51
CA SER A 18 -4.94 -1.76 -13.43
C SER A 18 -6.08 -2.51 -12.72
N LYS A 19 -5.93 -2.80 -11.42
CA LYS A 19 -6.88 -3.58 -10.61
C LYS A 19 -7.04 -5.03 -11.08
N THR A 20 -6.02 -5.58 -11.74
CA THR A 20 -6.06 -6.91 -12.36
C THR A 20 -5.18 -7.93 -11.66
N LEU A 21 -4.38 -7.52 -10.66
CA LEU A 21 -3.47 -8.44 -10.00
C LEU A 21 -4.24 -9.44 -9.12
N PRO A 22 -3.90 -10.75 -9.20
CA PRO A 22 -4.54 -11.78 -8.39
C PRO A 22 -4.31 -11.58 -6.89
N GLY A 23 -5.22 -12.10 -6.09
CA GLY A 23 -5.14 -12.10 -4.62
C GLY A 23 -5.99 -11.03 -3.94
N ARG A 24 -5.91 -10.99 -2.60
CA ARG A 24 -6.60 -9.99 -1.78
C ARG A 24 -5.99 -8.62 -2.03
N GLY A 25 -6.83 -7.62 -2.29
CA GLY A 25 -6.41 -6.22 -2.44
C GLY A 25 -6.84 -5.36 -1.25
N ALA A 26 -6.07 -4.32 -0.97
CA ALA A 26 -6.39 -3.27 -0.01
C ALA A 26 -6.48 -1.92 -0.72
N TRP A 27 -7.40 -1.06 -0.29
CA TRP A 27 -7.60 0.26 -0.90
C TRP A 27 -7.00 1.36 -0.03
N MET A 28 -6.29 2.27 -0.68
CA MET A 28 -5.72 3.46 -0.06
C MET A 28 -5.73 4.62 -1.06
N HIS A 29 -5.85 5.85 -0.59
CA HIS A 29 -5.66 7.02 -1.46
C HIS A 29 -4.22 7.09 -1.97
N PRO A 30 -4.00 7.47 -3.25
CA PRO A 30 -2.65 7.70 -3.77
C PRO A 30 -2.13 9.05 -3.26
N ASP A 31 -1.80 9.10 -1.97
CA ASP A 31 -1.36 10.30 -1.26
C ASP A 31 -0.26 9.93 -0.26
N ALA A 32 0.78 10.75 -0.19
CA ALA A 32 1.95 10.51 0.64
C ALA A 32 1.60 10.43 2.14
N LYS A 33 0.63 11.22 2.64
CA LYS A 33 0.22 11.17 4.05
C LYS A 33 -0.48 9.86 4.38
N CYS A 34 -1.24 9.32 3.43
CA CYS A 34 -1.88 8.01 3.59
C CYS A 34 -0.84 6.89 3.69
N LEU A 35 0.24 6.98 2.90
CA LEU A 35 1.35 6.02 2.96
C LEU A 35 2.17 6.17 4.25
N GLU A 36 2.46 7.40 4.69
CA GLU A 36 3.16 7.64 5.95
C GLU A 36 2.37 7.06 7.13
N LYS A 37 1.06 7.30 7.16
CA LYS A 37 0.15 6.67 8.13
C LYS A 37 0.20 5.16 8.04
N ALA A 38 0.44 4.59 6.86
CA ALA A 38 0.54 3.15 6.69
C ALA A 38 1.81 2.54 7.31
N ARG A 39 2.91 3.31 7.32
CA ARG A 39 4.18 2.94 7.96
C ARG A 39 4.05 2.88 9.49
N THR A 40 3.24 3.76 10.07
CA THR A 40 3.09 3.86 11.54
C THR A 40 1.94 3.04 12.10
N SER A 41 0.79 3.00 11.41
CA SER A 41 -0.42 2.37 11.91
C SER A 41 -0.69 0.96 11.36
N ALA A 42 0.13 0.46 10.43
CA ALA A 42 0.04 -0.89 9.84
C ALA A 42 -1.36 -1.30 9.30
N PRO A 43 -2.07 -0.45 8.53
CA PRO A 43 -3.39 -0.77 7.96
C PRO A 43 -3.31 -1.95 6.98
N PHE A 44 -2.22 -2.08 6.22
CA PHE A 44 -2.02 -3.19 5.30
C PHE A 44 -1.84 -4.52 6.02
N ALA A 45 -1.15 -4.54 7.18
CA ALA A 45 -1.03 -5.75 8.00
C ALA A 45 -2.42 -6.28 8.41
N ARG A 46 -3.32 -5.37 8.80
CA ARG A 46 -4.72 -5.71 9.13
C ARG A 46 -5.50 -6.18 7.89
N ALA A 47 -5.38 -5.48 6.77
CA ALA A 47 -6.11 -5.81 5.54
C ALA A 47 -5.70 -7.16 4.94
N PHE A 48 -4.39 -7.44 4.91
CA PHE A 48 -3.84 -8.67 4.34
C PHE A 48 -3.71 -9.82 5.35
N ARG A 49 -3.94 -9.55 6.64
CA ARG A 49 -3.81 -10.52 7.75
C ARG A 49 -2.42 -11.16 7.81
N THR A 50 -1.38 -10.36 7.59
CA THR A 50 0.02 -10.80 7.59
C THR A 50 0.91 -9.73 8.22
N LYS A 51 2.11 -10.11 8.67
CA LYS A 51 3.10 -9.16 9.17
C LYS A 51 3.64 -8.36 7.99
N ILE A 52 3.47 -7.04 8.05
CA ILE A 52 3.97 -6.08 7.06
C ILE A 52 4.77 -5.04 7.81
N THR A 53 5.99 -4.80 7.37
CA THR A 53 6.93 -3.83 7.91
C THR A 53 7.05 -2.61 7.00
N ALA A 54 7.73 -1.57 7.46
CA ALA A 54 7.93 -0.37 6.65
C ALA A 54 8.69 -0.67 5.34
N SER A 55 9.62 -1.63 5.34
CA SER A 55 10.38 -2.05 4.16
C SER A 55 9.55 -2.81 3.13
N ASP A 56 8.37 -3.29 3.51
CA ASP A 56 7.44 -3.95 2.60
C ASP A 56 6.54 -2.95 1.88
N LEU A 57 6.51 -1.69 2.30
CA LEU A 57 5.65 -0.65 1.75
C LEU A 57 6.32 0.04 0.56
N PRO A 58 5.54 0.42 -0.47
CA PRO A 58 6.09 1.14 -1.60
C PRO A 58 6.48 2.56 -1.20
N GLU A 59 7.35 3.15 -2.00
CA GLU A 59 7.49 4.61 -2.08
C GLU A 59 6.43 5.09 -3.08
N LEU A 60 5.69 6.13 -2.71
CA LEU A 60 4.73 6.76 -3.61
C LEU A 60 5.32 8.10 -4.04
N ASP A 61 5.71 8.19 -5.31
CA ASP A 61 5.94 9.46 -5.99
C ASP A 61 4.58 10.10 -6.29
N THR A 62 3.90 10.53 -5.23
CA THR A 62 2.63 11.23 -5.35
C THR A 62 2.85 12.67 -4.95
N GLU A 63 2.80 13.57 -5.93
CA GLU A 63 2.53 14.99 -5.68
C GLU A 63 1.33 15.08 -4.73
N PRO A 64 1.47 15.75 -3.57
CA PRO A 64 0.42 15.77 -2.56
C PRO A 64 -0.82 16.44 -3.12
N ARG A 65 -1.85 15.66 -3.43
CA ARG A 65 -3.18 16.22 -3.71
C ARG A 65 -3.78 16.58 -2.36
N GLN A 66 -3.78 17.89 -2.07
CA GLN A 66 -4.48 18.45 -0.93
C GLN A 66 -5.95 18.00 -0.98
N ASN A 67 -6.34 17.15 -0.04
CA ASN A 67 -7.74 16.84 0.20
C ASN A 67 -8.33 18.04 0.95
N GLY A 68 -9.22 18.79 0.28
CA GLY A 68 -10.00 19.88 0.87
C GLY A 68 -11.14 19.39 1.75
#